data_AF-A0A3S1HKQ2-F1
#
_entry.id   AF-A0A3S1HKQ2-F1
#
_cell.length_a   1.000
_cell.length_b   1.000
_cell.length_c   1.000
_cell.angle_alpha   90.00
_cell.angle_beta   90.00
_cell.angle_gamma   90.00
#
_symmetry.space_group_name_H-M   'P 1'
#
loop_
_entity.id
_entity.type
_entity.pdbx_description
1 polymer ?
#
loop_
_entity_poly.entity_id
_entity_poly.type
_entity_poly.pdbx_seq_one_letter_code
_entity_poly.pdbx_strand_id
1 'polypeptide(L)'
;MTRGHFHARRDRAEFYYTQAGQGILLLQFRDREVMSVAMAPGVCAFIAPDWAHRSVNVGPAPLVFLWFAALTLGRNRGAVPADGWGVRVVQQDGMPVLISRTSGR
;
A
#
# COMPACT_ATOMS: atom_id res chain seq x y z
N MET A 1 -0.73 5.79 8.80
CA MET A 1 -0.50 5.20 7.46
C MET A 1 0.83 5.70 6.91
N THR A 2 1.47 4.94 6.01
CA THR A 2 2.67 5.41 5.30
C THR A 2 2.31 6.40 4.19
N ARG A 3 3.30 7.14 3.65
CA ARG A 3 3.10 8.05 2.51
C ARG A 3 2.77 7.29 1.22
N GLY A 4 3.37 6.12 1.04
CA GLY A 4 3.24 5.28 -0.16
C GLY A 4 3.87 5.89 -1.41
N HIS A 5 4.21 5.03 -2.39
CA HIS A 5 4.93 5.43 -3.59
C HIS A 5 4.88 4.37 -4.69
N PHE A 6 5.13 4.77 -5.93
CA PHE A 6 5.63 3.92 -7.01
C PHE A 6 7.13 3.76 -6.90
N HIS A 7 7.67 2.59 -7.23
CA HIS A 7 9.10 2.45 -7.45
C HIS A 7 9.60 3.40 -8.55
N ALA A 8 10.84 3.89 -8.40
CA ALA A 8 11.48 4.71 -9.44
C ALA A 8 11.66 3.92 -10.74
N ARG A 9 11.92 2.62 -10.64
CA ARG A 9 11.96 1.67 -11.75
C ARG A 9 10.66 0.87 -11.81
N ARG A 10 10.01 0.88 -12.98
CA ARG A 10 8.70 0.25 -13.18
C ARG A 10 8.74 -1.27 -13.15
N ASP A 11 9.87 -1.86 -13.53
CA ASP A 11 10.08 -3.31 -13.64
C ASP A 11 10.35 -4.01 -12.28
N ARG A 12 10.04 -3.36 -11.16
CA ARG A 12 10.42 -3.83 -9.83
C ARG A 12 9.22 -4.20 -8.98
N ALA A 13 9.24 -5.44 -8.51
CA ALA A 13 8.32 -5.94 -7.50
C ALA A 13 8.89 -5.78 -6.09
N GLU A 14 8.00 -5.92 -5.11
CA GLU A 14 8.31 -5.93 -3.68
C GLU A 14 7.40 -6.92 -2.95
N PHE A 15 7.85 -7.47 -1.84
CA PHE A 15 7.07 -8.35 -0.98
C PHE A 15 6.96 -7.76 0.41
N TYR A 16 5.77 -7.82 1.00
CA TYR A 16 5.54 -7.45 2.39
C TYR A 16 5.19 -8.70 3.18
N TYR A 17 5.86 -8.92 4.32
CA TYR A 17 5.50 -9.97 5.28
C TYR A 17 5.04 -9.33 6.58
N THR A 18 3.78 -9.58 6.96
CA THR A 18 3.20 -8.99 8.16
C THR A 18 3.56 -9.81 9.40
N GLN A 19 4.16 -9.16 10.39
CA GLN A 19 4.58 -9.79 11.64
C GLN A 19 3.55 -9.62 12.77
N ALA A 20 2.93 -8.44 12.88
CA ALA A 20 1.98 -8.13 13.95
C ALA A 20 0.97 -7.05 13.53
N GLY A 21 -0.16 -6.99 14.23
CA GLY A 21 -1.20 -5.98 14.03
C GLY A 21 -2.19 -6.31 12.91
N GLN A 22 -3.03 -5.33 12.58
CA GLN A 22 -4.07 -5.45 11.55
C GLN A 22 -4.02 -4.23 10.64
N GLY A 23 -3.92 -4.48 9.34
CA GLY A 23 -3.73 -3.41 8.36
C GLY A 23 -4.30 -3.74 7.00
N ILE A 24 -4.17 -2.76 6.11
CA ILE A 24 -4.44 -2.89 4.69
C ILE A 24 -3.21 -2.40 3.93
N LEU A 25 -2.71 -3.23 3.02
CA LEU A 25 -1.81 -2.82 1.96
C LEU A 25 -2.66 -2.34 0.80
N LEU A 26 -2.67 -1.03 0.58
CA LEU A 26 -3.36 -0.39 -0.52
C LEU A 26 -2.42 -0.31 -1.73
N LEU A 27 -2.91 -0.77 -2.87
CA LEU A 27 -2.19 -0.79 -4.14
C LEU A 27 -2.92 0.08 -5.15
N GLN A 28 -2.16 0.83 -5.96
CA GLN A 28 -2.73 1.61 -7.04
C GLN A 28 -1.86 1.54 -8.30
N PHE A 29 -2.48 1.22 -9.43
CA PHE A 29 -1.84 1.26 -10.73
C PHE A 29 -1.88 2.67 -11.34
N ARG A 30 -1.16 2.88 -12.44
CA ARG A 30 -1.01 4.23 -13.03
C ARG A 30 -2.29 4.79 -13.62
N ASP A 31 -3.17 3.94 -14.10
CA ASP A 31 -4.51 4.29 -14.62
C ASP A 31 -5.57 4.44 -13.50
N ARG A 32 -5.13 4.40 -12.24
CA ARG A 32 -5.95 4.48 -11.02
C ARG A 32 -6.76 3.22 -10.72
N GLU A 33 -6.45 2.08 -11.32
CA GLU A 33 -6.90 0.80 -10.78
C GLU A 33 -6.42 0.66 -9.32
N VAL A 34 -7.29 0.18 -8.44
CA VAL A 34 -7.00 0.03 -7.01
C VAL A 34 -7.23 -1.41 -6.59
N MET A 35 -6.28 -1.94 -5.84
CA MET A 35 -6.40 -3.21 -5.15
C MET A 35 -6.06 -3.04 -3.66
N SER A 36 -6.52 -3.97 -2.84
CA SER A 36 -6.12 -4.04 -1.44
C SER A 36 -5.81 -5.46 -1.02
N VAL A 37 -4.87 -5.60 -0.10
CA VAL A 37 -4.51 -6.87 0.53
C VAL A 37 -4.60 -6.67 2.04
N ALA A 38 -5.26 -7.61 2.74
CA ALA A 38 -5.27 -7.60 4.19
C ALA A 38 -3.85 -7.84 4.73
N MET A 39 -3.43 -7.05 5.72
CA MET A 39 -2.17 -7.27 6.44
C MET A 39 -2.51 -7.84 7.82
N ALA A 40 -2.26 -9.14 8.00
CA ALA A 40 -2.41 -9.86 9.25
C ALA A 40 -1.18 -10.76 9.48
N PRO A 41 -0.84 -11.14 10.73
CA PRO A 41 0.35 -11.95 11.02
C PRO A 41 0.43 -13.20 10.12
N GLY A 42 1.56 -13.37 9.44
CA GLY A 42 1.79 -14.48 8.50
C GLY A 42 1.40 -14.18 7.05
N VAL A 43 0.69 -13.09 6.75
CA VAL A 43 0.38 -12.72 5.37
C VAL A 43 1.63 -12.21 4.65
N CYS A 44 1.95 -12.86 3.54
CA CYS A 44 2.95 -12.42 2.56
C CYS A 44 2.24 -11.84 1.33
N ALA A 45 2.35 -10.53 1.11
CA ALA A 45 1.75 -9.83 0.00
C ALA A 45 2.79 -9.55 -1.09
N PHE A 46 2.48 -9.93 -2.34
CA PHE A 46 3.26 -9.59 -3.52
C PHE A 46 2.77 -8.29 -4.13
N ILE A 47 3.67 -7.34 -4.29
CA ILE A 47 3.45 -6.07 -4.99
C ILE A 47 4.05 -6.22 -6.39
N ALA A 48 3.17 -6.35 -7.38
CA ALA A 48 3.58 -6.50 -8.77
C ALA A 48 4.31 -5.25 -9.30
N PRO A 49 5.12 -5.38 -10.36
CA PRO A 49 5.76 -4.23 -11.00
C PRO A 49 4.78 -3.11 -11.38
N ASP A 50 5.25 -1.86 -11.24
CA ASP A 50 4.54 -0.62 -11.57
C ASP A 50 3.28 -0.30 -10.73
N TRP A 51 3.02 -1.04 -9.65
CA TRP A 51 2.02 -0.68 -8.65
C TRP A 51 2.61 0.23 -7.56
N ALA A 52 1.93 1.33 -7.25
CA ALA A 52 2.18 2.08 -6.04
C ALA A 52 1.64 1.31 -4.83
N HIS A 53 2.32 1.39 -3.70
CA HIS A 53 1.88 0.71 -2.48
C HIS A 53 1.91 1.63 -1.25
N ARG A 54 0.94 1.47 -0.35
CA ARG A 54 0.83 2.18 0.95
C ARG A 54 0.25 1.23 1.99
N SER A 55 0.81 1.24 3.19
CA SER A 55 0.26 0.51 4.33
C SER A 55 -0.57 1.42 5.25
N VAL A 56 -1.73 0.91 5.65
CA VAL A 56 -2.67 1.56 6.56
C VAL A 56 -2.86 0.65 7.77
N ASN A 57 -2.53 1.14 8.96
CA ASN A 57 -2.91 0.47 10.20
C ASN A 57 -4.41 0.73 10.43
N VAL A 58 -5.20 -0.34 10.56
CA VAL A 58 -6.65 -0.27 10.80
C VAL A 58 -7.03 -0.85 12.16
N GLY A 59 -6.06 -1.38 12.91
CA GLY A 59 -6.26 -1.91 14.25
C GLY A 59 -5.77 -0.97 15.36
N PRO A 60 -6.05 -1.31 16.63
CA PRO A 60 -5.62 -0.52 17.79
C PRO A 60 -4.15 -0.74 18.16
N ALA A 61 -3.53 -1.83 17.68
CA ALA A 61 -2.13 -2.18 17.96
C ALA A 61 -1.21 -1.76 16.81
N PRO A 62 0.12 -1.61 17.04
CA PRO A 62 1.07 -1.34 15.96
C PRO A 62 1.01 -2.40 14.84
N LEU A 63 0.91 -1.92 13.59
CA LEU A 63 1.11 -2.75 12.40
C LEU A 63 2.60 -2.87 12.13
N VAL A 64 3.13 -4.09 12.27
CA VAL A 64 4.56 -4.40 12.09
C VAL A 64 4.71 -5.36 10.91
N PHE A 65 5.57 -5.00 9.97
CA PHE A 65 5.83 -5.81 8.78
C PHE A 65 7.27 -5.61 8.29
N LEU A 66 7.79 -6.62 7.61
CA LEU A 66 9.02 -6.56 6.84
C LEU A 66 8.68 -6.32 5.38
N TRP A 67 9.55 -5.62 4.68
CA TRP A 67 9.49 -5.49 3.23
C TRP A 67 10.78 -6.00 2.61
N PHE A 68 10.64 -6.67 1.47
CA PHE A 68 11.73 -7.28 0.71
C PHE A 68 11.64 -6.82 -0.72
N ALA A 69 12.71 -6.21 -1.20
CA ALA A 69 12.73 -5.61 -2.52
C ALA A 69 14.09 -5.90 -3.18
N ALA A 70 14.11 -6.09 -4.50
CA ALA A 70 15.34 -6.48 -5.21
C ALA A 70 16.46 -5.44 -5.03
N LEU A 71 17.69 -5.87 -4.72
CA LEU A 71 18.85 -5.00 -4.45
C LEU A 71 19.13 -3.95 -5.56
N THR A 72 18.71 -4.23 -6.79
CA THR A 72 18.85 -3.35 -7.96
C THR A 72 17.77 -2.25 -8.07
N LEU A 73 16.91 -2.10 -7.05
CA LEU A 73 15.92 -1.01 -6.96
C LEU A 73 16.58 0.38 -6.88
N GLY A 74 17.85 0.45 -6.48
CA GLY A 74 18.57 1.71 -6.31
C GLY A 74 18.08 2.51 -5.09
N ARG A 75 18.81 3.56 -4.72
CA ARG A 75 18.47 4.40 -3.54
C ARG A 75 17.51 5.56 -3.87
N ASN A 76 17.02 5.64 -5.11
CA ASN A 76 16.15 6.72 -5.54
C ASN A 76 14.76 6.52 -4.97
N ARG A 77 14.30 7.51 -4.18
CA ARG A 77 12.97 7.49 -3.58
C ARG A 77 11.92 7.52 -4.70
N GLY A 78 10.98 6.59 -4.61
CA GLY A 78 9.83 6.56 -5.49
C GLY A 78 8.92 7.77 -5.36
N ALA A 79 8.02 7.95 -6.33
CA ALA A 79 7.07 9.06 -6.36
C ALA A 79 5.72 8.67 -5.77
N VAL A 80 5.09 9.58 -5.03
CA VAL A 80 3.65 9.45 -4.70
C VAL A 80 2.84 9.57 -6.01
N PRO A 81 1.70 8.87 -6.16
CA PRO A 81 0.77 9.16 -7.24
C PRO A 81 0.49 10.66 -7.35
N ALA A 82 0.66 11.23 -8.55
CA ALA A 82 0.57 12.68 -8.79
C ALA A 82 -0.76 13.27 -8.34
N ASP A 83 -1.85 12.56 -8.62
CA ASP A 83 -3.21 12.96 -8.22
C ASP A 83 -3.64 12.40 -6.86
N GLY A 84 -2.70 11.82 -6.12
CA GLY A 84 -2.96 11.08 -4.90
C GLY A 84 -3.59 9.69 -5.13
N TRP A 85 -4.04 9.12 -4.02
CA TRP A 85 -4.63 7.79 -3.98
C TRP A 85 -6.11 7.84 -4.38
N GLY A 86 -6.56 6.98 -5.29
CA GLY A 86 -7.92 6.91 -5.81
C GLY A 86 -8.96 6.47 -4.78
N VAL A 87 -8.52 5.90 -3.65
CA VAL A 87 -9.38 5.60 -2.50
C VAL A 87 -8.77 6.11 -1.20
N ARG A 88 -9.61 6.21 -0.17
CA ARG A 88 -9.19 6.34 1.23
C ARG A 88 -9.70 5.15 2.03
N VAL A 89 -8.92 4.72 3.02
CA VAL A 89 -9.38 3.77 4.02
C VAL A 89 -9.92 4.57 5.20
N VAL A 90 -11.18 4.34 5.57
CA VAL A 90 -11.86 4.99 6.69
C VAL A 90 -12.46 3.95 7.62
N GLN A 91 -12.69 4.30 8.87
CA GLN A 91 -13.41 3.44 9.81
C GLN A 91 -14.92 3.81 9.76
N GLN A 92 -15.77 2.84 9.48
CA GLN A 92 -17.23 2.96 9.50
C GLN A 92 -17.80 1.75 10.24
N ASP A 93 -18.64 2.00 11.26
CA ASP A 93 -19.27 0.96 12.07
C ASP A 93 -18.28 -0.09 12.62
N GLY A 94 -17.10 0.39 13.04
CA GLY A 94 -16.03 -0.46 13.59
C GLY A 94 -15.20 -1.20 12.53
N MET A 95 -15.55 -1.12 11.25
CA MET A 95 -14.88 -1.83 10.16
C MET A 95 -14.10 -0.88 9.23
N PRO A 96 -12.96 -1.33 8.66
CA PRO A 96 -12.26 -0.56 7.64
C PRO A 96 -12.98 -0.65 6.29
N VAL A 97 -13.29 0.51 5.69
CA VAL A 97 -13.97 0.61 4.39
C VAL A 97 -13.12 1.43 3.42
N LEU A 98 -13.04 0.98 2.16
CA LEU A 98 -12.43 1.74 1.07
C LEU A 98 -13.49 2.65 0.44
N ILE A 99 -13.26 3.96 0.51
CA ILE A 99 -14.12 4.96 -0.14
C ILE A 99 -13.39 5.56 -1.35
N SER A 100 -14.05 5.56 -2.50
CA SER A 100 -13.53 6.20 -3.72
C SER A 100 -13.37 7.70 -3.52
N ARG A 101 -12.28 8.26 -4.04
CA ARG A 101 -12.14 9.71 -4.21
C ARG A 101 -12.70 10.08 -5.57
N THR A 102 -13.87 10.71 -5.59
CA THR A 102 -14.32 11.46 -6.76
C THR A 102 -13.32 12.61 -7.00
N SER A 103 -12.92 12.81 -8.25
CA SER A 103 -12.03 13.90 -8.65
C SER A 103 -12.71 15.25 -8.38
N GLY A 104 -12.47 15.81 -7.20
CA GLY A 104 -13.03 17.09 -6.78
C GLY A 104 -13.14 17.19 -5.26
N ARG A 105 -12.06 17.68 -4.62
CA ARG A 105 -11.80 17.86 -3.17
C ARG A 105 -10.94 16.78 -2.47
#